data_AF-A0A7W4GZP7-F1
#
_entry.id   AF-A0A7W4GZP7-F1
#
_cell.length_a   1.000
_cell.length_b   1.000
_cell.length_c   1.000
_cell.angle_alpha   90.00
_cell.angle_beta   90.00
_cell.angle_gamma   90.00
#
_symmetry.space_group_name_H-M   'P 1'
#
loop_
_entity.id
_entity.type
_entity.pdbx_description
1 polymer ?
#
loop_
_entity_poly.entity_id
_entity_poly.type
_entity_poly.pdbx_seq_one_letter_code
_entity_poly.pdbx_strand_id
1 'polypeptide(L)'
;MRAELKGLPKDLADIVGAHIWAAGQLVDEDPELAFRHAEAARRRAGRLPIVREAAAETAYAAGEYAIALREFRAIRRMSGGDQLIPVIADCERALGRPRDALEVLTELDPKTKDMWLRMECLLVEAGIRADLGQRAEAMRLLQAAISRKVGPPFGQARLRYAYANLLEEEGDVEGAREWFSSAAALDQGAELDTSDRIAQLDGVVLPDFTPDEEDDDESEGDVGDESRDTEVEPEDSELEGDEPEADEDDEPEGDVGDESRDTEVEPEDSELEGDEPELQVVEPELDFEPEPQLDLEVEPEPERDVEAEGVDDEQLSEDEPSGADEDEERAAEDGGVAEEEQD
;
A
#
# COMPACT_ATOMS: atom_id res chain seq x y z
N MET A 1 13.91 -15.16 0.62
CA MET A 1 14.14 -15.57 2.03
C MET A 1 15.41 -16.40 2.29
N ARG A 2 15.45 -17.74 2.06
CA ARG A 2 16.64 -18.56 2.43
C ARG A 2 17.95 -18.09 1.80
N ALA A 3 17.89 -17.54 0.59
CA ALA A 3 19.06 -17.00 -0.11
C ALA A 3 19.65 -15.75 0.57
N GLU A 4 18.80 -14.90 1.15
CA GLU A 4 19.20 -13.64 1.79
C GLU A 4 19.72 -13.81 3.22
N LEU A 5 19.47 -14.98 3.83
CA LEU A 5 19.98 -15.35 5.15
C LEU A 5 21.29 -16.15 5.10
N LYS A 6 21.83 -16.44 3.89
CA LYS A 6 23.04 -17.27 3.70
C LYS A 6 24.29 -16.76 4.43
N GLY A 7 24.34 -15.47 4.76
CA GLY A 7 25.44 -14.87 5.52
C GLY A 7 25.42 -15.16 7.03
N LEU A 8 24.36 -15.79 7.54
CA LEU A 8 24.22 -16.13 8.96
C LEU A 8 24.59 -17.59 9.24
N PRO A 9 25.07 -17.92 10.46
CA PRO A 9 25.14 -19.30 10.93
C PRO A 9 23.77 -19.97 10.84
N LYS A 10 23.73 -21.27 10.49
CA LYS A 10 22.49 -22.01 10.22
C LYS A 10 21.43 -21.83 11.32
N ASP A 11 21.80 -22.07 12.58
CA ASP A 11 20.86 -21.97 13.71
C ASP A 11 20.30 -20.55 13.87
N LEU A 12 21.11 -19.52 13.60
CA LEU A 12 20.67 -18.13 13.64
C LEU A 12 19.77 -17.80 12.44
N ALA A 13 20.10 -18.31 11.26
CA ALA A 13 19.28 -18.16 10.06
C ALA A 13 17.90 -18.79 10.24
N ASP A 14 17.82 -19.95 10.88
CA ASP A 14 16.56 -20.64 11.17
C ASP A 14 15.69 -19.83 12.14
N ILE A 15 16.27 -19.27 13.22
CA ILE A 15 15.55 -18.43 14.18
C ILE A 15 15.08 -17.11 13.55
N VAL A 16 15.97 -16.41 12.84
CA VAL A 16 15.63 -15.15 12.15
C VAL A 16 14.58 -15.40 11.07
N GLY A 17 14.73 -16.50 10.32
CA GLY A 17 13.79 -16.93 9.31
C GLY A 17 12.40 -17.19 9.90
N ALA A 18 12.31 -17.92 11.01
CA ALA A 18 11.04 -18.19 11.67
C ALA A 18 10.32 -16.89 12.10
N HIS A 19 11.05 -15.90 12.60
CA HIS A 19 10.46 -14.60 12.97
C HIS A 19 9.98 -13.79 11.77
N ILE A 20 10.76 -13.71 10.68
CA ILE A 20 10.33 -12.99 9.48
C ILE A 20 9.12 -13.70 8.85
N TRP A 21 9.10 -15.03 8.85
CA TRP A 21 7.96 -15.79 8.35
C TRP A 21 6.71 -15.51 9.18
N ALA A 22 6.80 -15.59 10.52
CA ALA A 22 5.69 -15.26 11.41
C ALA A 22 5.21 -13.81 11.21
N ALA A 23 6.13 -12.86 11.06
CA ALA A 23 5.82 -11.47 10.76
C ALA A 23 5.00 -11.33 9.47
N GLY A 24 5.38 -12.01 8.39
CA GLY A 24 4.65 -11.97 7.12
C GLY A 24 3.30 -12.68 7.13
N GLN A 25 3.04 -13.61 8.06
CA GLN A 25 1.72 -14.23 8.22
C GLN A 25 0.75 -13.35 9.03
N LEU A 26 1.29 -12.55 9.95
CA LEU A 26 0.48 -11.78 10.90
C LEU A 26 0.27 -10.33 10.45
N VAL A 27 0.95 -9.85 9.41
CA VAL A 27 0.98 -8.42 9.07
C VAL A 27 -0.41 -7.82 8.80
N ASP A 28 -1.33 -8.61 8.24
CA ASP A 28 -2.69 -8.16 7.93
C ASP A 28 -3.68 -8.43 9.08
N GLU A 29 -3.40 -9.40 9.95
CA GLU A 29 -4.30 -9.86 11.04
C GLU A 29 -3.97 -9.24 12.41
N ASP A 30 -2.69 -9.24 12.81
CA ASP A 30 -2.16 -8.66 14.06
C ASP A 30 -0.82 -7.94 13.75
N PRO A 31 -0.89 -6.71 13.19
CA PRO A 31 0.30 -5.94 12.82
C PRO A 31 1.26 -5.69 14.00
N GLU A 32 0.74 -5.47 15.21
CA GLU A 32 1.58 -5.24 16.39
C GLU A 32 2.37 -6.48 16.80
N LEU A 33 1.80 -7.68 16.69
CA LEU A 33 2.52 -8.94 16.90
C LEU A 33 3.50 -9.23 15.76
N ALA A 34 3.10 -8.98 14.52
CA ALA A 34 3.98 -9.07 13.36
C ALA A 34 5.23 -8.20 13.55
N PHE A 35 5.05 -6.96 14.00
CA PHE A 35 6.14 -6.04 14.30
C PHE A 35 7.04 -6.56 15.43
N ARG A 36 6.47 -7.11 16.50
CA ARG A 36 7.26 -7.73 17.58
C ARG A 36 8.14 -8.88 17.07
N HIS A 37 7.65 -9.69 16.15
CA HIS A 37 8.45 -10.73 15.50
C HIS A 37 9.56 -10.15 14.61
N ALA A 38 9.24 -9.19 13.75
CA ALA A 38 10.23 -8.54 12.90
C ALA A 38 11.32 -7.83 13.74
N GLU A 39 10.94 -7.23 14.87
CA GLU A 39 11.88 -6.60 15.79
C GLU A 39 12.78 -7.64 16.50
N ALA A 40 12.25 -8.81 16.83
CA ALA A 40 13.05 -9.92 17.36
C ALA A 40 14.08 -10.42 16.33
N ALA A 41 13.73 -10.47 15.05
CA ALA A 41 14.68 -10.71 13.97
C ALA A 41 15.71 -9.57 13.85
N ARG A 42 15.28 -8.31 13.90
CA ARG A 42 16.14 -7.12 13.81
C ARG A 42 17.19 -7.05 14.91
N ARG A 43 16.83 -7.38 16.15
CA ARG A 43 17.80 -7.43 17.27
C ARG A 43 18.95 -8.44 17.03
N ARG A 44 18.71 -9.47 16.22
CA ARG A 44 19.67 -10.54 15.92
C ARG A 44 20.47 -10.29 14.64
N ALA A 45 19.82 -9.75 13.61
CA ALA A 45 20.38 -9.63 12.26
C ALA A 45 20.04 -8.30 11.57
N GLY A 46 19.95 -7.20 12.32
CA GLY A 46 19.49 -5.88 11.82
C GLY A 46 20.39 -5.19 10.79
N ARG A 47 21.49 -5.81 10.36
CA ARG A 47 22.29 -5.34 9.20
C ARG A 47 21.80 -5.92 7.88
N LEU A 48 21.01 -6.99 7.89
CA LEU A 48 20.49 -7.61 6.68
C LEU A 48 19.34 -6.78 6.10
N PRO A 49 19.34 -6.49 4.77
CA PRO A 49 18.26 -5.76 4.12
C PRO A 49 16.87 -6.37 4.38
N ILE A 50 16.72 -7.68 4.21
CA ILE A 50 15.44 -8.39 4.41
C ILE A 50 14.87 -8.26 5.83
N VAL A 51 15.75 -8.18 6.84
CA VAL A 51 15.32 -8.01 8.23
C VAL A 51 14.85 -6.58 8.49
N ARG A 52 15.48 -5.59 7.84
CA ARG A 52 15.06 -4.19 7.90
C ARG A 52 13.75 -3.96 7.17
N GLU A 53 13.57 -4.59 6.02
CA GLU A 53 12.34 -4.55 5.23
C GLU A 53 11.17 -5.12 6.03
N ALA A 54 11.31 -6.33 6.56
CA ALA A 54 10.29 -6.92 7.44
C ALA A 54 9.97 -6.01 8.63
N ALA A 55 10.97 -5.38 9.26
CA ALA A 55 10.75 -4.45 10.37
C ALA A 55 10.11 -3.12 9.92
N ALA A 56 10.38 -2.65 8.71
CA ALA A 56 9.80 -1.41 8.18
C ALA A 56 8.33 -1.61 7.80
N GLU A 57 8.01 -2.68 7.07
CA GLU A 57 6.66 -2.99 6.63
C GLU A 57 5.72 -3.28 7.79
N THR A 58 6.16 -4.12 8.74
CA THR A 58 5.34 -4.42 9.93
C THR A 58 5.20 -3.22 10.86
N ALA A 59 6.23 -2.37 10.99
CA ALA A 59 6.10 -1.12 11.72
C ALA A 59 5.09 -0.17 11.05
N TYR A 60 5.09 -0.11 9.71
CA TYR A 60 4.14 0.70 8.97
C TYR A 60 2.70 0.20 9.18
N ALA A 61 2.47 -1.12 9.06
CA ALA A 61 1.18 -1.73 9.31
C ALA A 61 0.70 -1.53 10.76
N ALA A 62 1.61 -1.60 11.74
CA ALA A 62 1.31 -1.36 13.16
C ALA A 62 1.15 0.13 13.54
N GLY A 63 1.20 1.07 12.59
CA GLY A 63 1.10 2.50 12.86
C GLY A 63 2.34 3.12 13.55
N GLU A 64 3.44 2.37 13.65
CA GLU A 64 4.72 2.81 14.21
C GLU A 64 5.54 3.60 13.17
N TYR A 65 4.91 4.63 12.59
CA TYR A 65 5.42 5.37 11.42
C TYR A 65 6.80 5.98 11.64
N ALA A 66 7.11 6.42 12.87
CA ALA A 66 8.44 6.94 13.19
C ALA A 66 9.54 5.87 13.05
N ILE A 67 9.23 4.62 13.39
CA ILE A 67 10.15 3.48 13.24
C ILE A 67 10.25 3.11 11.76
N ALA A 68 9.10 2.93 11.10
CA ALA A 68 9.03 2.60 9.68
C ALA A 68 9.82 3.58 8.81
N LEU A 69 9.63 4.89 9.02
CA LEU A 69 10.33 5.96 8.32
C LEU A 69 11.86 5.87 8.45
N ARG A 70 12.37 5.56 9.65
CA ARG A 70 13.82 5.40 9.86
C ARG A 70 14.37 4.20 9.08
N GLU A 71 13.64 3.09 9.08
CA GLU A 71 14.03 1.87 8.37
C GLU A 71 13.92 2.04 6.85
N PHE A 72 12.81 2.57 6.31
CA PHE A 72 12.67 2.84 4.88
C PHE A 72 13.74 3.80 4.35
N ARG A 73 14.08 4.85 5.10
CA ARG A 73 15.22 5.73 4.75
C ARG A 73 16.55 4.99 4.74
N ALA A 74 16.75 4.06 5.68
CA ALA A 74 17.95 3.22 5.69
C ALA A 74 17.98 2.28 4.48
N ILE A 75 16.86 1.62 4.16
CA ILE A 75 16.73 0.74 3.00
C ILE A 75 17.00 1.51 1.72
N ARG A 76 16.42 2.70 1.55
CA ARG A 76 16.65 3.56 0.39
C ARG A 76 18.10 3.98 0.23
N ARG A 77 18.83 4.27 1.32
CA ARG A 77 20.28 4.55 1.26
C ARG A 77 21.09 3.33 0.82
N MET A 78 20.66 2.12 1.16
CA MET A 78 21.35 0.89 0.80
C MET A 78 21.05 0.46 -0.65
N SER A 79 19.80 0.61 -1.11
CA SER A 79 19.37 0.20 -2.45
C SER A 79 19.61 1.27 -3.52
N GLY A 80 19.63 2.55 -3.13
CA GLY A 80 19.83 3.70 -4.02
C GLY A 80 18.65 4.01 -4.95
N GLY A 81 17.49 3.35 -4.78
CA GLY A 81 16.33 3.48 -5.67
C GLY A 81 15.21 4.36 -5.13
N ASP A 82 14.34 4.81 -6.04
CA ASP A 82 13.21 5.70 -5.75
C ASP A 82 11.94 4.96 -5.28
N GLN A 83 11.97 3.63 -5.27
CA GLN A 83 10.79 2.79 -5.01
C GLN A 83 10.13 3.05 -3.64
N LEU A 84 10.92 3.50 -2.67
CA LEU A 84 10.43 3.79 -1.31
C LEU A 84 9.98 5.25 -1.10
N ILE A 85 10.06 6.11 -2.11
CA ILE A 85 9.63 7.52 -1.99
C ILE A 85 8.17 7.65 -1.54
N PRO A 86 7.18 6.93 -2.12
CA PRO A 86 5.78 7.06 -1.71
C PRO A 86 5.57 6.72 -0.23
N VAL A 87 6.08 5.58 0.24
CA VAL A 87 5.87 5.13 1.62
C VAL A 87 6.62 6.01 2.63
N ILE A 88 7.78 6.56 2.26
CA ILE A 88 8.50 7.54 3.11
C ILE A 88 7.68 8.83 3.24
N ALA A 89 7.13 9.35 2.14
CA ALA A 89 6.28 10.53 2.17
C ALA A 89 5.01 10.29 2.99
N ASP A 90 4.39 9.13 2.84
CA ASP A 90 3.19 8.76 3.59
C ASP A 90 3.48 8.62 5.10
N CYS A 91 4.64 8.10 5.50
CA CYS A 91 5.06 8.11 6.90
C CYS A 91 5.22 9.53 7.45
N GLU A 92 5.80 10.48 6.70
CA GLU A 92 5.90 11.88 7.14
C GLU A 92 4.51 12.52 7.27
N ARG A 93 3.60 12.23 6.33
CA ARG A 93 2.19 12.64 6.40
C ARG A 93 1.52 12.11 7.67
N ALA A 94 1.65 10.82 7.97
CA ALA A 94 1.07 10.19 9.16
C ALA A 94 1.64 10.74 10.48
N LEU A 95 2.88 11.25 10.47
CA LEU A 95 3.50 11.95 11.60
C LEU A 95 3.09 13.43 11.71
N GLY A 96 2.12 13.89 10.91
CA GLY A 96 1.62 15.26 10.93
C GLY A 96 2.55 16.26 10.25
N ARG A 97 3.41 15.81 9.33
CA ARG A 97 4.38 16.63 8.60
C ARG A 97 4.10 16.67 7.09
N PRO A 98 2.92 17.16 6.66
CA PRO A 98 2.52 17.13 5.25
C PRO A 98 3.43 17.96 4.34
N ARG A 99 4.10 19.00 4.85
CA ARG A 99 5.06 19.79 4.04
C ARG A 99 6.31 18.98 3.71
N ASP A 100 6.90 18.35 4.71
CA ASP A 100 8.06 17.46 4.55
C ASP A 100 7.71 16.28 3.64
N ALA A 101 6.48 15.76 3.73
CA ALA A 101 5.97 14.72 2.83
C ALA A 101 5.96 15.17 1.36
N LEU A 102 5.52 16.40 1.05
CA LEU A 102 5.60 16.95 -0.31
C LEU A 102 7.04 17.11 -0.79
N GLU A 103 7.95 17.54 0.09
CA GLU A 103 9.38 17.66 -0.24
C GLU A 103 9.97 16.30 -0.63
N VAL A 104 9.67 15.24 0.12
CA VAL A 104 10.11 13.86 -0.21
C VAL A 104 9.64 13.45 -1.61
N LEU A 105 8.40 13.75 -1.98
CA LEU A 105 7.87 13.39 -3.31
C LEU A 105 8.62 14.10 -4.45
N THR A 106 9.19 15.29 -4.21
CA THR A 106 9.99 16.01 -5.22
C THR A 106 11.32 15.34 -5.54
N GLU A 107 11.77 14.40 -4.71
CA GLU A 107 13.00 13.65 -4.92
C GLU A 107 12.89 12.58 -6.02
N LEU A 108 11.67 12.23 -6.44
CA LEU A 108 11.44 11.25 -7.50
C LEU A 108 12.08 11.74 -8.82
N ASP A 109 12.85 10.89 -9.50
CA ASP A 109 13.39 11.24 -10.81
C ASP A 109 12.25 11.60 -11.78
N PRO A 110 12.18 12.85 -12.30
CA PRO A 110 11.13 13.24 -13.23
C PRO A 110 11.12 12.42 -14.53
N LYS A 111 12.25 11.76 -14.86
CA LYS A 111 12.42 10.88 -16.02
C LYS A 111 12.07 9.42 -15.73
N THR A 112 11.63 9.09 -14.52
CA THR A 112 11.21 7.72 -14.19
C THR A 112 10.15 7.23 -15.19
N LYS A 113 10.41 6.04 -15.75
CA LYS A 113 9.51 5.34 -16.67
C LYS A 113 8.60 4.37 -15.94
N ASP A 114 8.79 4.21 -14.64
CA ASP A 114 7.96 3.37 -13.80
C ASP A 114 6.61 4.05 -13.56
N MET A 115 5.60 3.62 -14.33
CA MET A 115 4.27 4.19 -14.24
C MET A 115 3.55 3.80 -12.96
N TRP A 116 3.91 2.65 -12.36
CA TRP A 116 3.37 2.25 -11.07
C TRP A 116 3.88 3.23 -10.01
N LEU A 117 5.20 3.42 -9.92
CA LEU A 117 5.80 4.31 -8.92
C LEU A 117 5.26 5.75 -9.03
N ARG A 118 5.09 6.26 -10.25
CA ARG A 118 4.47 7.60 -10.47
C ARG A 118 3.04 7.66 -9.98
N MET A 119 2.26 6.60 -10.19
CA MET A 119 0.88 6.51 -9.73
C MET A 119 0.81 6.53 -8.20
N GLU A 120 1.68 5.79 -7.51
CA GLU A 120 1.76 5.81 -6.05
C GLU A 120 2.11 7.19 -5.51
N CYS A 121 3.12 7.86 -6.07
CA CYS A 121 3.45 9.23 -5.67
C CYS A 121 2.28 10.20 -5.85
N LEU A 122 1.47 10.04 -6.90
CA LEU A 122 0.31 10.89 -7.16
C LEU A 122 -0.83 10.62 -6.16
N LEU A 123 -1.07 9.36 -5.78
CA LEU A 123 -2.04 9.01 -4.73
C LEU A 123 -1.63 9.62 -3.39
N VAL A 124 -0.36 9.46 -3.01
CA VAL A 124 0.18 10.03 -1.77
C VAL A 124 0.13 11.57 -1.81
N GLU A 125 0.50 12.21 -2.93
CA GLU A 125 0.39 13.67 -3.08
C GLU A 125 -1.06 14.14 -2.90
N ALA A 126 -2.03 13.46 -3.52
CA ALA A 126 -3.44 13.82 -3.38
C ALA A 126 -3.90 13.76 -1.91
N GLY A 127 -3.52 12.71 -1.17
CA GLY A 127 -3.80 12.59 0.26
C GLY A 127 -3.18 13.73 1.08
N ILE A 128 -1.89 14.02 0.86
CA ILE A 128 -1.20 15.12 1.54
C ILE A 128 -1.87 16.48 1.26
N ARG A 129 -2.30 16.72 0.02
CA ARG A 129 -3.00 17.95 -0.38
C ARG A 129 -4.36 18.06 0.32
N ALA A 130 -5.08 16.95 0.45
CA ALA A 130 -6.35 16.91 1.18
C ALA A 130 -6.14 17.25 2.67
N ASP A 131 -5.12 16.69 3.32
CA ASP A 131 -4.76 16.98 4.73
C ASP A 131 -4.40 18.47 4.94
N LEU A 132 -3.84 19.12 3.91
CA LEU A 132 -3.55 20.57 3.91
C LEU A 132 -4.79 21.44 3.62
N GLY A 133 -5.97 20.86 3.46
CA GLY A 133 -7.21 21.55 3.05
C GLY A 133 -7.22 21.98 1.57
N GLN A 134 -6.26 21.52 0.77
CA GLN A 134 -6.13 21.83 -0.66
C GLN A 134 -6.93 20.83 -1.51
N ARG A 135 -8.16 20.49 -1.09
CA ARG A 135 -8.97 19.42 -1.72
C ARG A 135 -9.22 19.64 -3.21
N ALA A 136 -9.50 20.86 -3.65
CA ALA A 136 -9.64 21.19 -5.07
C ALA A 136 -8.39 20.86 -5.90
N GLU A 137 -7.19 21.06 -5.34
CA GLU A 137 -5.93 20.73 -6.01
C GLU A 137 -5.69 19.20 -6.03
N ALA A 138 -6.02 18.50 -4.94
CA ALA A 138 -5.98 17.04 -4.88
C ALA A 138 -6.87 16.41 -5.97
N MET A 139 -8.11 16.89 -6.09
CA MET A 139 -9.05 16.45 -7.13
C MET A 139 -8.52 16.72 -8.53
N ARG A 140 -7.98 17.92 -8.79
CA ARG A 140 -7.37 18.29 -10.08
C ARG A 140 -6.19 17.38 -10.43
N LEU A 141 -5.35 17.05 -9.46
CA LEU A 141 -4.21 16.15 -9.61
C LEU A 141 -4.66 14.75 -10.03
N LEU A 142 -5.62 14.16 -9.28
CA LEU A 142 -6.18 12.84 -9.56
C LEU A 142 -6.87 12.78 -10.92
N GLN A 143 -7.72 13.75 -11.24
CA GLN A 143 -8.42 13.81 -12.53
C GLN A 143 -7.43 13.87 -13.70
N ALA A 144 -6.34 14.63 -13.56
CA ALA A 144 -5.30 14.70 -14.57
C ALA A 144 -4.50 13.39 -14.70
N ALA A 145 -4.31 12.64 -13.60
CA ALA A 145 -3.67 11.32 -13.61
C ALA A 145 -4.55 10.25 -14.29
N ILE A 146 -5.85 10.26 -13.99
CA ILE A 146 -6.87 9.40 -14.62
C ILE A 146 -6.93 9.68 -16.12
N SER A 147 -7.06 10.94 -16.52
CA SER A 147 -7.17 11.34 -17.93
C SER A 147 -5.94 10.95 -18.76
N ARG A 148 -4.74 11.03 -18.15
CA ARG A 148 -3.48 10.63 -18.78
C ARG A 148 -3.20 9.13 -18.69
N LYS A 149 -4.07 8.36 -18.04
CA LYS A 149 -3.92 6.91 -17.82
C LYS A 149 -2.59 6.56 -17.16
N VAL A 150 -2.21 7.29 -16.10
CA VAL A 150 -0.99 7.02 -15.34
C VAL A 150 -1.14 5.72 -14.56
N GLY A 151 -0.25 4.74 -14.79
CA GLY A 151 -0.26 3.45 -14.10
C GLY A 151 -1.04 2.35 -14.83
N PRO A 152 -0.94 1.09 -14.34
CA PRO A 152 -1.67 -0.06 -14.88
C PRO A 152 -3.18 0.02 -14.60
N PRO A 153 -4.02 -0.88 -15.16
CA PRO A 153 -5.46 -0.89 -14.94
C PRO A 153 -5.88 -0.86 -13.46
N PHE A 154 -5.22 -1.63 -12.61
CA PHE A 154 -5.51 -1.63 -11.17
C PHE A 154 -5.12 -0.30 -10.48
N GLY A 155 -3.97 0.29 -10.86
CA GLY A 155 -3.60 1.64 -10.40
C GLY A 155 -4.61 2.71 -10.85
N GLN A 156 -5.19 2.52 -12.03
CA GLN A 156 -6.28 3.35 -12.53
C GLN A 156 -7.59 3.15 -11.75
N ALA A 157 -7.86 1.97 -11.18
CA ALA A 157 -8.95 1.75 -10.24
C ALA A 157 -8.72 2.54 -8.93
N ARG A 158 -7.51 2.44 -8.36
CA ARG A 158 -7.13 3.15 -7.13
C ARG A 158 -7.20 4.67 -7.25
N LEU A 159 -6.77 5.24 -8.39
CA LEU A 159 -6.90 6.69 -8.65
C LEU A 159 -8.37 7.14 -8.70
N ARG A 160 -9.26 6.35 -9.30
CA ARG A 160 -10.70 6.63 -9.36
C ARG A 160 -11.36 6.52 -8.00
N TYR A 161 -10.98 5.49 -7.24
CA TYR A 161 -11.43 5.31 -5.87
C TYR A 161 -11.07 6.51 -4.99
N ALA A 162 -9.81 6.95 -5.03
CA ALA A 162 -9.37 8.13 -4.29
C ALA A 162 -10.11 9.41 -4.73
N TYR A 163 -10.42 9.55 -6.02
CA TYR A 163 -11.20 10.68 -6.52
C TYR A 163 -12.66 10.64 -6.05
N ALA A 164 -13.27 9.45 -6.01
CA ALA A 164 -14.62 9.22 -5.50
C ALA A 164 -14.73 9.59 -4.01
N ASN A 165 -13.75 9.20 -3.18
CA ASN A 165 -13.69 9.60 -1.78
C ASN A 165 -13.71 11.12 -1.61
N LEU A 166 -12.92 11.86 -2.41
CA LEU A 166 -12.90 13.32 -2.34
C LEU A 166 -14.22 13.96 -2.78
N LEU A 167 -14.93 13.37 -3.74
CA LEU A 167 -16.27 13.83 -4.13
C LEU A 167 -17.29 13.64 -3.00
N GLU A 168 -17.26 12.48 -2.35
CA GLU A 168 -18.11 12.17 -1.21
C GLU A 168 -17.86 13.14 -0.04
N GLU A 169 -16.59 13.42 0.27
CA GLU A 169 -16.20 14.39 1.31
C GLU A 169 -16.62 15.83 1.02
N GLU A 170 -16.81 16.19 -0.25
CA GLU A 170 -17.36 17.49 -0.68
C GLU A 170 -18.89 17.47 -0.78
N GLY A 171 -19.53 16.31 -0.52
CA GLY A 171 -20.98 16.13 -0.54
C GLY A 171 -21.57 15.82 -1.92
N ASP A 172 -20.73 15.59 -2.93
CA ASP A 172 -21.16 15.14 -4.27
C ASP A 172 -21.33 13.62 -4.29
N VAL A 173 -22.43 13.16 -3.68
CA VAL A 173 -22.76 11.73 -3.54
C VAL A 173 -22.99 11.06 -4.90
N GLU A 174 -23.66 11.75 -5.84
CA GLU A 174 -23.93 11.20 -7.16
C GLU A 174 -22.64 11.02 -7.97
N GLY A 175 -21.77 12.02 -7.95
CA GLY A 175 -20.43 11.94 -8.54
C GLY A 175 -19.60 10.82 -7.89
N ALA A 176 -19.56 10.76 -6.56
CA ALA A 176 -18.83 9.71 -5.84
C ALA A 176 -19.28 8.31 -6.27
N ARG A 177 -20.60 8.07 -6.33
CA ARG A 177 -21.19 6.81 -6.78
C ARG A 177 -20.79 6.43 -8.20
N GLU A 178 -20.81 7.38 -9.13
CA GLU A 178 -20.36 7.17 -10.52
C GLU A 178 -18.87 6.74 -10.55
N TRP A 179 -18.03 7.43 -9.80
CA TRP A 179 -16.59 7.16 -9.79
C TRP A 179 -16.21 5.87 -9.06
N PHE A 180 -16.91 5.50 -7.98
CA PHE A 180 -16.76 4.17 -7.37
C PHE A 180 -17.15 3.06 -8.34
N SER A 181 -18.25 3.24 -9.09
CA SER A 181 -18.65 2.29 -10.14
C SER A 181 -17.59 2.18 -11.25
N SER A 182 -16.99 3.32 -11.62
CA SER A 182 -15.88 3.37 -12.58
C SER A 182 -14.61 2.68 -12.06
N ALA A 183 -14.33 2.77 -10.77
CA ALA A 183 -13.23 2.06 -10.12
C ALA A 183 -13.47 0.54 -10.11
N ALA A 184 -14.68 0.11 -9.72
CA ALA A 184 -15.09 -1.30 -9.69
C ALA A 184 -14.92 -1.99 -11.06
N ALA A 185 -15.22 -1.29 -12.16
CA ALA A 185 -15.05 -1.81 -13.52
C ALA A 185 -13.58 -2.13 -13.90
N LEU A 186 -12.61 -1.56 -13.19
CA LEU A 186 -11.18 -1.78 -13.40
C LEU A 186 -10.55 -2.69 -12.33
N ASP A 187 -11.24 -2.93 -11.22
CA ASP A 187 -10.83 -3.79 -10.13
C ASP A 187 -11.33 -5.23 -10.34
N GLN A 188 -10.66 -5.95 -11.24
CA GLN A 188 -11.03 -7.32 -11.57
C GLN A 188 -10.81 -8.32 -10.42
N GLY A 189 -9.92 -7.97 -9.47
CA GLY A 189 -9.60 -8.80 -8.32
C GLY A 189 -10.54 -8.60 -7.13
N ALA A 190 -11.44 -7.61 -7.20
CA ALA A 190 -12.22 -7.14 -6.05
C ALA A 190 -11.33 -6.83 -4.83
N GLU A 191 -10.18 -6.22 -5.07
CA GLU A 191 -9.25 -5.81 -4.01
C GLU A 191 -9.70 -4.52 -3.30
N LEU A 192 -10.61 -3.76 -3.92
CA LEU A 192 -11.20 -2.54 -3.36
C LEU A 192 -12.64 -2.82 -2.91
N ASP A 193 -13.02 -2.24 -1.78
CA ASP A 193 -14.37 -2.30 -1.18
C ASP A 193 -15.41 -1.44 -1.93
N THR A 194 -15.25 -1.25 -3.25
CA THR A 194 -16.10 -0.37 -4.07
C THR A 194 -17.59 -0.71 -3.98
N SER A 195 -17.94 -1.99 -3.90
CA SER A 195 -19.33 -2.44 -3.76
C SER A 195 -19.94 -1.98 -2.43
N ASP A 196 -19.17 -2.07 -1.34
CA ASP A 196 -19.60 -1.66 -0.01
C ASP A 196 -19.74 -0.14 0.06
N ARG A 197 -18.79 0.61 -0.53
CA ARG A 197 -18.87 2.07 -0.64
C ARG A 197 -20.12 2.51 -1.40
N ILE A 198 -20.44 1.89 -2.53
CA ILE A 198 -21.66 2.20 -3.30
C ILE A 198 -22.92 1.89 -2.49
N ALA A 199 -22.99 0.74 -1.81
CA ALA A 199 -24.13 0.39 -0.98
C ALA A 199 -24.33 1.39 0.17
N GLN A 200 -23.24 1.82 0.82
CA GLN A 200 -23.27 2.86 1.86
C GLN A 200 -23.85 4.18 1.32
N LEU A 201 -23.43 4.63 0.13
CA LEU A 201 -23.99 5.84 -0.51
C LEU A 201 -25.47 5.70 -0.87
N ASP A 202 -25.89 4.50 -1.30
CA ASP A 202 -27.29 4.20 -1.64
C ASP A 202 -28.16 3.96 -0.37
N GLY A 203 -27.56 4.02 0.84
CA GLY A 203 -28.25 3.79 2.11
C GLY A 203 -28.63 2.33 2.36
N VAL A 204 -27.97 1.40 1.67
CA VAL A 204 -28.17 -0.05 1.78
C VAL A 204 -27.09 -0.63 2.67
N VAL A 205 -27.50 -1.31 3.75
CA VAL A 205 -26.57 -2.09 4.57
C VAL A 205 -26.47 -3.48 3.94
N LEU A 206 -25.29 -3.81 3.41
CA LEU A 206 -24.99 -5.18 3.00
C LEU A 206 -24.84 -6.04 4.26
N PRO A 207 -25.47 -7.23 4.34
CA PRO A 207 -25.22 -8.15 5.43
C PRO A 207 -23.75 -8.59 5.39
N ASP A 208 -23.08 -8.55 6.55
CA ASP A 208 -21.73 -9.09 6.70
C ASP A 208 -21.75 -10.56 6.29
N PHE A 209 -21.16 -10.88 5.14
CA PHE A 209 -21.00 -12.28 4.73
C PHE A 209 -19.76 -12.80 5.43
N THR A 210 -19.89 -13.12 6.71
CA THR A 210 -19.00 -14.10 7.32
C THR A 210 -19.41 -15.44 6.70
N PRO A 211 -18.57 -16.12 5.89
CA PRO A 211 -18.87 -17.49 5.53
C PRO A 211 -19.02 -18.25 6.85
N ASP A 212 -20.25 -18.68 7.15
CA ASP A 212 -20.51 -19.59 8.26
C ASP A 212 -19.49 -20.73 8.12
N GLU A 213 -18.66 -20.93 9.15
CA GLU A 213 -17.84 -22.13 9.26
C GLU A 213 -18.82 -23.31 9.16
N GLU A 214 -18.83 -23.98 8.01
CA GLU A 214 -19.76 -25.08 7.74
C GLU A 214 -19.64 -26.11 8.87
N ASP A 215 -20.77 -26.34 9.54
CA ASP A 215 -20.97 -27.39 10.53
C ASP A 215 -20.38 -28.72 10.01
N ASP A 216 -19.38 -29.24 10.74
CA ASP A 216 -18.88 -30.61 10.65
C ASP A 216 -20.05 -31.57 10.96
N ASP A 217 -20.83 -31.97 9.97
CA ASP A 217 -21.77 -33.09 10.08
C ASP A 217 -21.12 -34.36 9.51
N GLU A 218 -20.51 -35.13 10.43
CA GLU A 218 -19.96 -36.46 10.18
C GLU A 218 -21.01 -37.39 9.56
N SER A 219 -20.76 -37.89 8.34
CA SER A 219 -21.47 -39.04 7.79
C SER A 219 -20.50 -40.18 7.48
N GLU A 220 -20.18 -40.97 8.50
CA GLU A 220 -19.69 -42.34 8.38
C GLU A 220 -20.76 -43.22 7.67
N GLY A 221 -20.46 -43.67 6.45
CA GLY A 221 -21.39 -44.45 5.62
C GLY A 221 -20.72 -45.62 4.90
N ASP A 222 -20.48 -46.69 5.66
CA ASP A 222 -20.64 -48.13 5.33
C ASP A 222 -20.19 -48.67 3.95
N VAL A 223 -19.19 -49.54 3.98
CA VAL A 223 -18.71 -50.36 2.85
C VAL A 223 -19.52 -51.68 2.77
N GLY A 224 -20.24 -51.87 1.66
CA GLY A 224 -21.06 -53.06 1.40
C GLY A 224 -20.92 -53.58 -0.03
N ASP A 225 -20.57 -54.86 -0.11
CA ASP A 225 -20.01 -55.66 -1.20
C ASP A 225 -21.02 -56.31 -2.19
N GLU A 226 -20.47 -56.79 -3.33
CA GLU A 226 -20.95 -57.83 -4.28
C GLU A 226 -22.03 -57.53 -5.36
N SER A 227 -21.65 -57.54 -6.65
CA SER A 227 -21.62 -58.74 -7.54
C SER A 227 -21.89 -58.51 -9.05
N ARG A 228 -21.16 -59.31 -9.85
CA ARG A 228 -21.50 -59.98 -11.15
C ARG A 228 -21.10 -59.39 -12.53
N ASP A 229 -20.11 -60.09 -13.12
CA ASP A 229 -20.01 -60.73 -14.45
C ASP A 229 -20.71 -60.10 -15.67
N THR A 230 -19.96 -59.90 -16.77
CA THR A 230 -20.05 -60.71 -18.02
C THR A 230 -19.11 -60.18 -19.12
N GLU A 231 -18.45 -61.15 -19.79
CA GLU A 231 -17.74 -61.24 -21.09
C GLU A 231 -17.75 -60.06 -22.09
N VAL A 232 -16.63 -59.88 -22.83
CA VAL A 232 -16.51 -60.12 -24.29
C VAL A 232 -15.03 -59.98 -24.74
N GLU A 233 -14.65 -60.85 -25.68
CA GLU A 233 -13.34 -61.07 -26.32
C GLU A 233 -12.76 -59.89 -27.16
N PRO A 234 -11.46 -59.98 -27.55
CA PRO A 234 -10.73 -58.94 -28.28
C PRO A 234 -10.59 -59.22 -29.80
N GLU A 235 -10.60 -58.15 -30.60
CA GLU A 235 -10.12 -58.09 -32.00
C GLU A 235 -9.74 -56.61 -32.25
N ASP A 236 -8.78 -56.17 -33.05
CA ASP A 236 -7.53 -56.66 -33.66
C ASP A 236 -6.92 -55.40 -34.34
N SER A 237 -5.71 -55.49 -34.90
CA SER A 237 -4.98 -54.52 -35.75
C SER A 237 -3.80 -53.84 -35.06
N GLU A 238 -2.56 -54.36 -35.16
CA GLU A 238 -1.64 -54.21 -36.32
C GLU A 238 -1.28 -52.73 -36.55
N LEU A 239 -0.05 -52.21 -36.57
CA LEU A 239 1.35 -52.63 -36.85
C LEU A 239 2.22 -51.40 -36.44
N GLU A 240 3.47 -51.43 -35.95
CA GLU A 240 4.79 -51.77 -36.54
C GLU A 240 5.78 -51.22 -35.46
N GLY A 241 6.77 -51.93 -34.89
CA GLY A 241 7.91 -52.61 -35.52
C GLY A 241 8.79 -51.57 -36.22
N ASP A 242 10.04 -51.27 -35.87
CA ASP A 242 11.09 -51.98 -35.14
C ASP A 242 12.23 -50.96 -34.91
N GLU A 243 13.03 -51.16 -33.85
CA GLU A 243 14.29 -50.44 -33.57
C GLU A 243 15.41 -50.93 -34.55
N PRO A 244 16.75 -50.91 -34.32
CA PRO A 244 17.59 -50.37 -33.23
C PRO A 244 18.98 -49.80 -33.66
N GLU A 245 19.86 -49.64 -32.65
CA GLU A 245 21.34 -49.61 -32.63
C GLU A 245 22.00 -48.23 -32.86
N ALA A 246 22.60 -47.60 -31.86
CA ALA A 246 23.93 -47.84 -31.24
C ALA A 246 25.10 -47.39 -32.12
N ASP A 247 25.90 -46.43 -31.63
CA ASP A 247 27.36 -46.58 -31.51
C ASP A 247 28.06 -45.33 -30.93
N GLU A 248 29.20 -45.63 -30.33
CA GLU A 248 30.04 -44.90 -29.40
C GLU A 248 31.00 -43.87 -30.05
N ASP A 249 31.54 -42.99 -29.19
CA ASP A 249 32.84 -42.28 -29.24
C ASP A 249 33.32 -41.56 -30.52
N ASP A 250 33.59 -40.26 -30.39
CA ASP A 250 34.85 -39.67 -30.90
C ASP A 250 35.10 -38.26 -30.32
N GLU A 251 36.17 -38.11 -29.53
CA GLU A 251 36.89 -36.82 -29.43
C GLU A 251 38.01 -36.82 -30.47
N PRO A 252 38.36 -35.63 -31.01
CA PRO A 252 39.78 -35.29 -30.90
C PRO A 252 40.09 -33.82 -30.59
N GLU A 253 41.24 -33.69 -29.90
CA GLU A 253 42.05 -32.51 -29.63
C GLU A 253 42.44 -31.66 -30.86
N GLY A 254 42.70 -30.36 -30.64
CA GLY A 254 43.19 -29.43 -31.68
C GLY A 254 43.76 -28.11 -31.12
N ASP A 255 45.07 -28.12 -30.95
CA ASP A 255 46.06 -27.17 -30.42
C ASP A 255 46.26 -25.82 -31.18
N VAL A 256 47.00 -24.91 -30.50
CA VAL A 256 47.75 -23.68 -30.86
C VAL A 256 47.09 -22.30 -31.09
N GLY A 257 47.60 -21.29 -30.35
CA GLY A 257 47.47 -19.87 -30.71
C GLY A 257 47.82 -18.82 -29.65
N ASP A 258 48.92 -18.98 -28.90
CA ASP A 258 49.58 -17.92 -28.11
C ASP A 258 50.17 -16.86 -29.05
N GLU A 259 49.81 -15.56 -28.89
CA GLU A 259 50.68 -14.43 -29.22
C GLU A 259 50.38 -13.24 -28.31
N SER A 260 51.43 -12.84 -27.59
CA SER A 260 51.53 -11.76 -26.63
C SER A 260 51.40 -10.37 -27.29
N ARG A 261 50.81 -9.41 -26.58
CA ARG A 261 51.06 -7.98 -26.85
C ARG A 261 51.15 -7.19 -25.54
N ASP A 262 52.39 -6.97 -25.13
CA ASP A 262 52.80 -5.94 -24.19
C ASP A 262 52.36 -4.55 -24.68
N THR A 263 51.81 -3.75 -23.77
CA THR A 263 51.85 -2.30 -23.90
C THR A 263 52.15 -1.74 -22.51
N GLU A 264 53.42 -1.39 -22.33
CA GLU A 264 53.93 -0.60 -21.23
C GLU A 264 53.26 0.78 -21.24
N VAL A 265 52.62 1.14 -20.13
CA VAL A 265 52.28 2.52 -19.81
C VAL A 265 52.87 2.78 -18.44
N GLU A 266 53.92 3.59 -18.41
CA GLU A 266 54.51 4.12 -17.18
C GLU A 266 53.54 5.11 -16.50
N PRO A 267 53.38 5.04 -15.17
CA PRO A 267 52.97 6.19 -14.39
C PRO A 267 54.19 6.88 -13.77
N GLU A 268 54.34 8.16 -14.06
CA GLU A 268 55.29 9.06 -13.41
C GLU A 268 54.97 9.25 -11.91
N ASP A 269 56.03 9.26 -11.12
CA ASP A 269 56.07 9.59 -9.70
C ASP A 269 55.46 10.97 -9.40
N SER A 270 54.61 11.05 -8.36
CA SER A 270 54.43 12.27 -7.58
C SER A 270 54.48 11.95 -6.10
N GLU A 271 55.61 12.25 -5.48
CA GLU A 271 55.80 12.24 -4.03
C GLU A 271 54.91 13.31 -3.37
N LEU A 272 54.04 12.89 -2.46
CA LEU A 272 53.46 13.77 -1.45
C LEU A 272 53.54 13.07 -0.09
N GLU A 273 54.54 13.50 0.68
CA GLU A 273 54.61 13.31 2.14
C GLU A 273 53.39 13.96 2.80
N GLY A 274 52.72 13.22 3.69
CA GLY A 274 51.57 13.72 4.44
C GLY A 274 51.15 12.75 5.55
N ASP A 275 51.89 12.81 6.66
CA ASP A 275 51.46 12.62 8.05
C ASP A 275 50.20 11.76 8.29
N GLU A 276 50.39 10.49 8.70
CA GLU A 276 49.31 9.67 9.28
C GLU A 276 49.11 10.06 10.75
N PRO A 277 47.93 10.55 11.19
CA PRO A 277 47.64 10.62 12.60
C PRO A 277 47.20 9.24 13.11
N GLU A 278 47.91 8.73 14.12
CA GLU A 278 47.47 7.61 14.96
C GLU A 278 46.09 7.91 15.58
N LEU A 279 45.06 7.21 15.11
CA LEU A 279 43.73 7.22 15.73
C LEU A 279 43.79 6.47 17.06
N GLN A 280 43.97 7.21 18.15
CA GLN A 280 43.71 6.71 19.50
C GLN A 280 42.23 6.34 19.63
N VAL A 281 41.97 5.06 19.86
CA VAL A 281 40.69 4.54 20.32
C VAL A 281 40.46 5.07 21.73
N VAL A 282 39.67 6.14 21.85
CA VAL A 282 39.11 6.57 23.14
C VAL A 282 37.76 5.87 23.26
N GLU A 283 37.68 4.88 24.16
CA GLU A 283 36.40 4.34 24.62
C GLU A 283 35.65 5.46 25.36
N PRO A 284 34.40 5.81 24.98
CA PRO A 284 33.61 6.69 25.81
C PRO A 284 33.08 5.89 27.02
N GLU A 285 33.66 6.10 28.19
CA GLU A 285 32.98 5.83 29.46
C GLU A 285 31.78 6.77 29.54
N LEU A 286 30.60 6.25 29.16
CA LEU A 286 29.32 6.90 29.43
C LEU A 286 28.91 6.58 30.86
N ASP A 287 29.39 7.40 31.80
CA ASP A 287 28.80 7.51 33.13
C ASP A 287 27.43 8.19 33.00
N PHE A 288 26.40 7.35 32.88
CA PHE A 288 25.00 7.77 32.91
C PHE A 288 24.60 8.02 34.36
N GLU A 289 24.80 9.24 34.87
CA GLU A 289 24.19 9.66 36.12
C GLU A 289 22.66 9.77 35.91
N PRO A 290 21.82 9.05 36.67
CA PRO A 290 20.39 9.17 36.55
C PRO A 290 19.94 10.56 37.03
N GLU A 291 19.24 11.31 36.18
CA GLU A 291 18.65 12.58 36.56
C GLU A 291 17.69 12.42 37.75
N PRO A 292 17.67 13.38 38.71
CA PRO A 292 16.76 13.32 39.83
C PRO A 292 15.32 13.47 39.34
N GLN A 293 14.46 12.55 39.79
CA GLN A 293 13.02 12.64 39.58
C GLN A 293 12.51 13.93 40.22
N LEU A 294 12.05 14.86 39.39
CA LEU A 294 11.29 16.02 39.83
C LEU A 294 9.90 15.53 40.22
N ASP A 295 9.68 15.37 41.52
CA ASP A 295 8.36 15.18 42.10
C ASP A 295 7.51 16.44 41.80
N LEU A 296 6.76 16.39 40.72
CA LEU A 296 5.71 17.36 40.42
C LEU A 296 4.55 17.09 41.38
N GLU A 297 4.57 17.79 42.52
CA GLU A 297 3.40 17.93 43.38
C GLU A 297 2.27 18.58 42.57
N VAL A 298 1.32 17.76 42.14
CA VAL A 298 0.07 18.20 41.52
C VAL A 298 -0.79 18.81 42.64
N GLU A 299 -0.87 20.14 42.69
CA GLU A 299 -1.85 20.81 43.53
C GLU A 299 -3.27 20.48 43.03
N PRO A 300 -4.22 20.16 43.94
CA PRO A 300 -5.59 19.85 43.54
C PRO A 300 -6.30 21.11 43.04
N GLU A 301 -6.93 21.02 41.87
CA GLU A 301 -7.77 22.09 41.32
C GLU A 301 -8.98 22.38 42.23
N PRO A 302 -9.41 23.65 42.37
CA PRO A 302 -10.56 23.99 43.19
C PRO A 302 -11.87 23.53 42.53
N GLU A 303 -12.72 22.91 43.35
CA GLU A 303 -14.06 22.46 42.99
C GLU A 303 -14.91 23.61 42.44
N ARG A 304 -15.49 23.42 41.25
CA ARG A 304 -16.51 24.31 40.71
C ARG A 304 -17.85 24.00 41.36
N ASP A 305 -18.32 24.94 42.17
CA ASP A 305 -19.69 24.98 42.65
C ASP A 305 -20.65 25.08 41.47
N VAL A 306 -21.48 24.05 41.31
CA VAL A 306 -22.61 24.04 40.38
C VAL A 306 -23.80 24.63 41.12
N GLU A 307 -23.98 25.95 41.02
CA GLU A 307 -25.24 26.56 41.43
C GLU A 307 -26.31 26.27 40.37
N ALA A 308 -27.23 25.40 40.74
CA ALA A 308 -28.48 25.19 40.03
C ALA A 308 -29.45 26.33 40.38
N GLU A 309 -29.69 27.23 39.43
CA GLU A 309 -30.94 27.99 39.33
C GLU A 309 -31.65 27.48 38.07
N GLY A 310 -32.90 27.04 38.10
CA GLY A 310 -34.01 27.67 38.81
C GLY A 310 -34.93 28.23 37.74
N VAL A 311 -35.93 27.43 37.41
CA VAL A 311 -37.00 27.60 36.40
C VAL A 311 -37.65 29.00 36.46
N ASP A 312 -37.89 29.61 35.30
CA ASP A 312 -39.07 30.47 35.12
C ASP A 312 -39.75 30.18 33.77
N ASP A 313 -40.99 29.73 33.92
CA ASP A 313 -42.03 29.47 32.93
C ASP A 313 -42.77 30.79 32.74
N GLU A 314 -42.81 31.35 31.53
CA GLU A 314 -43.86 32.29 31.15
C GLU A 314 -44.24 32.14 29.68
N GLN A 315 -45.50 31.78 29.50
CA GLN A 315 -46.26 31.67 28.26
C GLN A 315 -46.52 33.05 27.64
N LEU A 316 -47.19 33.02 26.46
CA LEU A 316 -47.79 34.11 25.67
C LEU A 316 -46.89 34.53 24.48
N SER A 317 -47.34 34.60 23.23
CA SER A 317 -48.67 34.52 22.64
C SER A 317 -48.54 34.41 21.12
N GLU A 318 -49.58 33.86 20.50
CA GLU A 318 -49.90 33.86 19.07
C GLU A 318 -49.83 35.26 18.44
N ASP A 319 -49.39 35.35 17.18
CA ASP A 319 -49.93 36.32 16.21
C ASP A 319 -49.49 35.97 14.77
N GLU A 320 -50.43 35.41 14.00
CA GLU A 320 -50.50 35.58 12.54
C GLU A 320 -51.32 36.85 12.24
N PRO A 321 -50.98 37.57 11.15
CA PRO A 321 -51.95 37.77 10.08
C PRO A 321 -51.30 37.63 8.68
N SER A 322 -51.89 36.92 7.71
CA SER A 322 -53.06 37.28 6.88
C SER A 322 -52.88 38.50 5.95
N GLY A 323 -53.01 38.26 4.63
CA GLY A 323 -53.18 39.26 3.56
C GLY A 323 -52.24 38.99 2.37
N ALA A 324 -52.61 38.19 1.37
CA ALA A 324 -53.50 38.51 0.23
C ALA A 324 -52.97 39.64 -0.67
N ASP A 325 -52.50 39.27 -1.86
CA ASP A 325 -52.67 40.04 -3.10
C ASP A 325 -52.57 39.06 -4.29
N GLU A 326 -53.74 38.58 -4.72
CA GLU A 326 -54.01 38.13 -6.08
C GLU A 326 -54.42 39.38 -6.88
N ASP A 327 -53.88 39.55 -8.10
CA ASP A 327 -54.59 39.97 -9.32
C ASP A 327 -53.52 40.29 -10.40
N GLU A 328 -53.40 39.56 -11.51
CA GLU A 328 -54.33 39.32 -12.64
C GLU A 328 -53.98 40.23 -13.84
N GLU A 329 -54.17 39.64 -15.04
CA GLU A 329 -54.15 40.19 -16.41
C GLU A 329 -52.85 40.07 -17.22
N ARG A 330 -52.77 39.11 -18.16
CA ARG A 330 -53.36 39.09 -19.54
C ARG A 330 -52.62 40.05 -20.48
N ALA A 331 -52.37 39.80 -21.76
CA ALA A 331 -52.59 38.73 -22.73
C ALA A 331 -51.58 39.00 -23.89
N ALA A 332 -51.17 38.06 -24.72
CA ALA A 332 -51.81 37.62 -25.97
C ALA A 332 -50.80 37.77 -27.14
N GLU A 333 -50.78 36.75 -28.00
CA GLU A 333 -50.58 36.80 -29.46
C GLU A 333 -49.16 37.22 -29.95
N ASP A 334 -48.57 36.71 -31.03
CA ASP A 334 -48.98 36.00 -32.24
C ASP A 334 -47.65 35.44 -32.82
N GLY A 335 -47.55 34.21 -33.32
CA GLY A 335 -47.78 33.94 -34.75
C GLY A 335 -46.45 33.83 -35.53
N GLY A 336 -46.19 32.68 -36.16
CA GLY A 336 -45.05 32.55 -37.08
C GLY A 336 -44.65 31.12 -37.46
N VAL A 337 -45.47 30.48 -38.29
CA VAL A 337 -45.21 29.23 -39.02
C VAL A 337 -44.49 29.52 -40.34
N ALA A 338 -43.55 28.67 -40.74
CA ALA A 338 -43.21 28.21 -42.12
C ALA A 338 -41.87 27.44 -42.03
N GLU A 339 -41.74 26.12 -42.21
CA GLU A 339 -42.02 25.24 -43.36
C GLU A 339 -41.34 25.63 -44.69
N GLU A 340 -40.71 24.61 -45.30
CA GLU A 340 -40.22 24.46 -46.69
C GLU A 340 -38.94 25.26 -47.09
N GLU A 341 -38.00 24.77 -47.90
CA GLU A 341 -37.99 23.67 -48.86
C GLU A 341 -36.53 23.29 -49.24
N GLN A 342 -36.44 22.21 -50.00
CA GLN A 342 -35.29 21.57 -50.65
C GLN A 342 -34.41 22.49 -51.53
N ASP A 343 -33.11 22.22 -51.56
CA ASP A 343 -32.35 21.85 -52.79
C ASP A 343 -30.96 21.28 -52.45
#